data_AF-C3JBA1-F1
#
_entry.id   AF-C3JBA1-F1
#
_cell.length_a   1.000
_cell.length_b   1.000
_cell.length_c   1.000
_cell.angle_alpha   90.00
_cell.angle_beta   90.00
_cell.angle_gamma   90.00
#
_symmetry.space_group_name_H-M   'P 1'
#
loop_
_entity.id
_entity.type
_entity.pdbx_description
1 polymer ?
#
loop_
_entity_poly.entity_id
_entity_poly.type
_entity_poly.pdbx_seq_one_letter_code
_entity_poly.pdbx_strand_id
1 'polypeptide(L)'
;MIYDDLAFAVTHCGLSPSDFARLTTEEWHAIATMQLKREEQEAHTTWEQARSIMYASVVPHLSSPISAHEAFPLPWDTLREEAPPNIMTPEELRAIEERYR
;
A
#
# COMPACT_ATOMS: atom_id res chain seq x y z
N MET A 1 22.86 -19.22 4.86
CA MET A 1 23.31 -17.88 4.44
C MET A 1 23.54 -17.81 2.93
N ILE A 2 24.66 -18.25 2.35
CA ILE A 2 24.87 -18.05 0.88
C ILE A 2 23.85 -18.78 -0.02
N TYR A 3 23.35 -19.94 0.43
CA TYR A 3 22.32 -20.69 -0.31
C TYR A 3 20.93 -20.05 -0.22
N ASP A 4 20.64 -19.36 0.89
CA ASP A 4 19.37 -18.66 1.08
C ASP A 4 19.33 -17.39 0.21
N ASP A 5 20.46 -16.67 0.16
CA ASP A 5 20.63 -15.52 -0.73
C ASP A 5 20.54 -15.94 -2.20
N LEU A 6 21.18 -17.03 -2.59
CA LEU A 6 21.08 -17.58 -3.94
C LEU A 6 19.65 -18.01 -4.28
N ALA A 7 18.94 -18.65 -3.34
CA ALA A 7 17.55 -19.03 -3.54
C ALA A 7 16.68 -17.78 -3.75
N PHE A 8 16.81 -16.77 -2.89
CA PHE A 8 16.10 -15.50 -3.04
C PHE A 8 16.41 -14.82 -4.38
N ALA A 9 17.67 -14.80 -4.80
CA ALA A 9 18.10 -14.21 -6.06
C ALA A 9 17.39 -14.84 -7.25
N VAL A 10 17.29 -16.18 -7.26
CA VAL A 10 16.68 -16.92 -8.36
C VAL A 10 15.16 -16.81 -8.34
N THR A 11 14.52 -16.95 -7.17
CA THR A 11 13.05 -17.05 -7.10
C THR A 11 12.34 -15.70 -7.01
N HIS A 12 12.90 -14.74 -6.27
CA HIS A 12 12.28 -13.42 -6.07
C HIS A 12 12.82 -12.38 -7.04
N CYS A 13 14.13 -12.38 -7.31
CA CYS A 13 14.76 -11.39 -8.19
C CYS A 13 14.86 -11.84 -9.66
N GLY A 14 14.66 -13.14 -9.96
CA GLY A 14 14.78 -13.68 -11.31
C GLY A 14 16.21 -13.71 -11.86
N LEU A 15 17.23 -13.66 -11.00
CA LEU A 15 18.63 -13.72 -11.39
C LEU A 15 19.05 -15.16 -11.72
N SER A 16 19.91 -15.32 -12.72
CA SER A 16 20.59 -16.61 -12.91
C SER A 16 21.63 -16.83 -11.80
N PRO A 17 21.95 -18.08 -11.42
CA PRO A 17 23.03 -18.34 -10.47
C PRO A 17 24.38 -17.74 -10.90
N SER A 18 24.60 -17.65 -12.21
CA SER A 18 25.83 -17.08 -12.77
C SER A 18 25.91 -15.56 -12.63
N ASP A 19 24.78 -14.87 -12.66
CA ASP A 19 24.73 -13.41 -12.49
C ASP A 19 24.84 -13.06 -11.02
N PHE A 20 24.18 -13.81 -10.14
CA PHE A 20 24.34 -13.67 -8.70
C PHE A 20 25.80 -13.84 -8.26
N ALA A 21 26.51 -14.85 -8.78
CA ALA A 21 27.91 -15.10 -8.46
C ALA A 21 28.88 -13.99 -8.92
N ARG A 22 28.44 -13.11 -9.82
CA ARG A 22 29.22 -11.96 -10.32
C ARG A 22 28.98 -10.68 -9.53
N LEU A 23 27.94 -10.63 -8.70
CA LEU A 23 27.64 -9.46 -7.88
C LEU A 23 28.62 -9.34 -6.72
N THR A 24 28.96 -8.10 -6.40
CA THR A 24 29.53 -7.78 -5.10
C THR A 24 28.46 -7.91 -4.01
N THR A 25 28.90 -8.08 -2.77
CA THR A 25 28.01 -8.12 -1.62
C THR A 25 27.15 -6.87 -1.50
N GLU A 26 27.68 -5.68 -1.81
CA GLU A 26 26.93 -4.42 -1.74
C GLU A 26 25.83 -4.36 -2.82
N GLU A 27 26.15 -4.76 -4.05
CA GLU A 27 25.18 -4.84 -5.14
C GLU A 27 24.06 -5.84 -4.82
N TRP A 28 24.41 -7.00 -4.25
CA TRP A 28 23.41 -7.98 -3.81
C TRP A 28 22.46 -7.37 -2.77
N HIS A 29 22.98 -6.75 -1.71
CA HIS A 29 22.14 -6.15 -0.67
C HIS A 29 21.24 -5.05 -1.23
N ALA A 30 21.74 -4.22 -2.15
CA ALA A 30 20.95 -3.18 -2.78
C ALA A 30 19.78 -3.77 -3.60
N ILE A 31 20.05 -4.82 -4.39
CA ILE A 31 19.02 -5.54 -5.17
C ILE A 31 17.99 -6.17 -4.24
N ALA A 32 18.42 -6.94 -3.24
CA ALA A 32 17.52 -7.62 -2.31
C ALA A 32 16.64 -6.62 -1.54
N THR A 33 17.21 -5.51 -1.09
CA THR A 33 16.46 -4.45 -0.40
C THR A 33 15.40 -3.83 -1.29
N MET A 34 15.73 -3.51 -2.55
CA MET A 34 14.76 -2.94 -3.49
C MET A 34 13.67 -3.94 -3.87
N GLN A 35 14.01 -5.23 -4.02
CA GLN A 35 13.03 -6.27 -4.29
C GLN A 35 12.04 -6.44 -3.13
N LEU A 36 12.53 -6.54 -1.89
CA LEU A 36 11.65 -6.62 -0.71
C LEU A 36 10.74 -5.40 -0.58
N LYS A 37 11.27 -4.20 -0.79
CA LYS A 37 10.48 -2.96 -0.79
C LYS A 37 9.40 -2.97 -1.88
N ARG A 38 9.71 -3.49 -3.05
CA ARG A 38 8.74 -3.63 -4.15
C ARG A 38 7.64 -4.62 -3.78
N GLU A 39 7.98 -5.79 -3.25
CA GLU A 39 7.00 -6.81 -2.82
C GLU A 39 6.09 -6.27 -1.71
N GLU A 40 6.64 -5.55 -0.73
CA GLU A 40 5.87 -4.89 0.32
C GLU A 40 4.90 -3.86 -0.27
N GLN A 41 5.36 -3.01 -1.18
CA GLN A 41 4.51 -2.01 -1.84
C GLN A 41 3.40 -2.63 -2.69
N GLU A 42 3.68 -3.74 -3.37
CA GLU A 42 2.69 -4.48 -4.17
C GLU A 42 1.64 -5.14 -3.28
N ALA A 43 2.06 -5.75 -2.17
CA ALA A 43 1.14 -6.31 -1.18
C ALA A 43 0.26 -5.21 -0.57
N HIS A 44 0.84 -4.10 -0.13
CA HIS A 44 0.11 -2.95 0.39
C HIS A 44 -0.92 -2.45 -0.62
N THR A 45 -0.52 -2.24 -1.87
CA THR A 45 -1.42 -1.78 -2.95
C THR A 45 -2.57 -2.76 -3.18
N THR A 46 -2.28 -4.06 -3.19
CA THR A 46 -3.29 -5.11 -3.36
C THR A 46 -4.33 -5.08 -2.24
N TRP A 47 -3.87 -4.91 -1.00
CA TRP A 47 -4.75 -4.79 0.16
C TRP A 47 -5.59 -3.51 0.15
N GLU A 48 -5.05 -2.39 -0.32
CA GLU A 48 -5.81 -1.15 -0.52
C GLU A 48 -6.92 -1.30 -1.58
N GLN A 49 -6.61 -2.00 -2.68
CA GLN A 49 -7.59 -2.31 -3.72
C GLN A 49 -8.70 -3.23 -3.17
N ALA A 50 -8.33 -4.27 -2.43
CA ALA A 50 -9.29 -5.16 -1.78
C ALA A 50 -10.19 -4.40 -0.79
N ARG A 51 -9.62 -3.51 0.02
CA ARG A 51 -10.35 -2.61 0.92
C ARG A 51 -11.35 -1.74 0.17
N SER A 52 -10.94 -1.17 -0.95
CA SER A 52 -11.81 -0.33 -1.79
C SER A 52 -13.00 -1.12 -2.36
N ILE A 53 -12.75 -2.34 -2.85
CA ILE A 53 -13.80 -3.23 -3.39
C ILE A 53 -14.78 -3.64 -2.29
N MET A 54 -14.25 -4.04 -1.13
CA MET A 54 -15.07 -4.41 0.03
C MET A 54 -15.95 -3.22 0.45
N TYR A 55 -15.35 -2.03 0.63
CA TYR A 55 -16.08 -0.84 1.02
C TYR A 55 -17.20 -0.50 0.04
N ALA A 56 -16.92 -0.51 -1.27
CA ALA A 56 -17.94 -0.28 -2.30
C ALA A 56 -19.11 -1.29 -2.24
N SER A 57 -18.84 -2.50 -1.79
CA SER A 57 -19.85 -3.56 -1.65
C SER A 57 -20.71 -3.41 -0.39
N VAL A 58 -20.18 -2.79 0.68
CA VAL A 58 -20.84 -2.70 1.99
C VAL A 58 -21.54 -1.34 2.18
N VAL A 59 -20.99 -0.24 1.66
CA VAL A 59 -21.50 1.13 1.83
C VAL A 59 -23.00 1.28 1.60
N PRO A 60 -23.60 0.70 0.54
CA PRO A 60 -25.04 0.86 0.29
C PRO A 60 -25.94 0.29 1.39
N HIS A 61 -25.39 -0.55 2.27
CA HIS A 61 -26.10 -1.23 3.34
C HIS A 61 -25.81 -0.64 4.73
N LEU A 62 -24.96 0.38 4.82
CA LEU A 62 -24.63 1.03 6.09
C LEU A 62 -25.66 2.09 6.45
N SER A 63 -26.09 2.11 7.71
CA SER A 63 -26.99 3.12 8.25
C SER A 63 -26.30 4.45 8.57
N SER A 64 -24.97 4.49 8.54
CA SER A 64 -24.17 5.69 8.83
C SER A 64 -22.91 5.71 7.97
N PRO A 65 -22.46 6.91 7.53
CA PRO A 65 -21.24 7.03 6.75
C PRO A 65 -20.02 6.75 7.65
N ILE A 66 -19.22 5.76 7.26
CA ILE A 66 -17.89 5.49 7.82
C ILE A 66 -16.89 5.48 6.67
N SER A 67 -15.63 5.80 6.92
CA SER A 67 -14.59 5.72 5.89
C SER A 67 -14.18 4.26 5.60
N ALA A 68 -13.55 4.02 4.45
CA ALA A 68 -13.02 2.70 4.10
C ALA A 68 -11.96 2.19 5.10
N HIS A 69 -11.20 3.10 5.72
CA HIS A 69 -10.16 2.75 6.70
C HIS A 69 -10.77 2.34 8.05
N GLU A 70 -11.89 2.94 8.44
CA GLU A 70 -12.66 2.52 9.62
C GLU A 70 -13.40 1.21 9.37
N ALA A 71 -13.92 1.01 8.16
CA ALA A 71 -14.61 -0.22 7.78
C ALA A 71 -13.67 -1.43 7.69
N PHE A 72 -12.41 -1.21 7.30
CA PHE A 72 -11.38 -2.23 7.16
C PHE A 72 -10.01 -1.72 7.58
N PRO A 73 -9.71 -1.77 8.89
CA PRO A 73 -8.42 -1.34 9.40
C PRO A 73 -7.33 -2.35 9.02
N LEU A 74 -6.25 -1.85 8.43
CA LEU A 74 -5.08 -2.61 8.05
C LEU A 74 -3.92 -2.35 9.02
N PRO A 75 -2.97 -3.29 9.18
CA PRO A 75 -1.90 -3.19 10.17
C PRO A 75 -1.02 -1.94 10.07
N TRP A 76 -0.94 -1.32 8.90
CA TRP A 76 -0.15 -0.12 8.64
C TRP A 76 -0.93 1.19 8.83
N ASP A 77 -2.23 1.15 9.09
CA ASP A 77 -3.02 2.36 9.33
C ASP A 77 -2.66 3.02 10.66
N THR A 78 -2.18 2.26 11.66
CA THR A 78 -1.71 2.81 12.94
C THR A 78 -0.45 3.65 12.83
N LEU A 79 0.23 3.62 11.67
CA LEU A 79 1.40 4.47 11.37
C LEU A 79 1.01 5.81 10.76
N ARG A 80 -0.26 5.99 10.35
CA ARG A 80 -0.77 7.30 9.94
C ARG A 80 -1.18 8.05 11.20
N GLU A 81 -0.40 9.07 11.57
CA GLU A 81 -0.90 10.15 12.42
C GLU A 81 -2.26 10.60 11.86
N GLU A 82 -3.25 10.75 12.74
CA GLU A 82 -4.60 11.20 12.39
C GLU A 82 -4.48 12.47 11.55
N ALA A 83 -4.69 12.34 10.23
CA ALA A 83 -4.81 13.52 9.39
C ALA A 83 -6.01 14.32 9.95
N PRO A 84 -5.84 15.63 10.24
CA PRO A 84 -6.92 16.41 10.80
C PRO A 84 -8.13 16.27 9.88
N PRO A 85 -9.33 16.03 10.43
CA PRO A 85 -10.49 15.79 9.62
C PRO A 85 -10.69 17.01 8.71
N ASN A 86 -10.77 16.78 7.40
CA ASN A 86 -11.12 17.81 6.43
C ASN A 86 -12.62 18.08 6.54
N ILE A 87 -13.01 18.71 7.64
CA ILE A 87 -14.40 19.14 7.88
C ILE A 87 -14.57 20.42 7.09
N MET A 88 -15.09 20.28 5.88
CA MET A 88 -15.58 21.42 5.12
C MET A 88 -16.69 22.09 5.93
N THR A 89 -16.55 23.38 6.18
CA THR A 89 -17.53 24.14 6.95
C THR A 89 -18.86 24.20 6.18
N PRO A 90 -20.00 24.35 6.88
CA PRO A 90 -21.30 24.55 6.22
C PRO A 90 -21.37 25.76 5.29
N GLU A 91 -20.42 26.69 5.39
CA GLU A 91 -20.30 27.87 4.52
C GLU A 91 -19.57 27.52 3.21
N GLU A 92 -18.49 26.73 3.29
CA GLU A 92 -17.75 26.25 2.13
C GLU A 92 -18.59 25.31 1.25
N LEU A 93 -19.40 24.45 1.87
CA LEU A 93 -20.38 23.59 1.16
C LEU A 93 -21.39 24.42 0.37
N ARG A 94 -21.95 25.47 0.98
CA ARG A 94 -22.89 26.39 0.31
C ARG A 94 -22.22 27.16 -0.84
N ALA A 95 -20.98 27.60 -0.66
CA ALA A 95 -20.22 28.28 -1.72
C ALA A 95 -19.94 27.38 -2.94
N ILE A 96 -19.74 26.07 -2.71
CA ILE A 96 -19.59 25.09 -3.79
C ILE A 96 -20.93 24.89 -4.51
N GLU A 97 -22.03 24.70 -3.78
CA GLU A 97 -23.37 24.55 -4.36
C GLU A 97 -23.77 25.76 -5.23
N GLU A 98 -23.45 26.97 -4.80
CA GLU A 98 -23.69 28.20 -5.57
C GLU A 98 -22.81 28.31 -6.82
N ARG A 99 -21.58 27.76 -6.81
CA ARG A 99 -20.66 27.80 -7.94
C ARG A 99 -21.05 26.86 -9.09
N TYR A 100 -21.76 25.77 -8.79
CA TYR A 100 -22.18 24.75 -9.76
C TYR A 100 -23.66 24.85 -10.16
N ARG A 101 -24.37 25.89 -9.70
CA ARG A 101 -25.74 26.20 -10.08
C ARG A 101 -25.79 27.21 -11.23
#